data_AF-A0A7Y6YT56-F1
#
_entry.id   AF-A0A7Y6YT56-F1
#
_cell.length_a   1.000
_cell.length_b   1.000
_cell.length_c   1.000
_cell.angle_alpha   90.00
_cell.angle_beta   90.00
_cell.angle_gamma   90.00
#
_symmetry.space_group_name_H-M   'P 1'
#
loop_
_entity.id
_entity.type
_entity.pdbx_description
1 polymer ?
#
loop_
_entity_poly.entity_id
_entity_poly.type
_entity_poly.pdbx_seq_one_letter_code
_entity_poly.pdbx_strand_id
1 'polypeptide(L)'
;MPHASSLEDEIEKINDFVQTAQRLIHQNTLVDISLLHEKTQELCTLIQETPLKEAKSLLPRLENLFKSIERLEMDLNMQHDAISEHIKTSPGQANPLFAQEVAHDDDED
;
A
#
# COMPACT_ATOMS: atom_id res chain seq x y z
N MET A 1 24.12 -22.26 -17.80
CA MET A 1 23.54 -21.85 -16.51
C MET A 1 23.04 -20.42 -16.67
N PRO A 2 21.73 -20.14 -16.60
CA PRO A 2 21.19 -18.79 -16.65
C PRO A 2 20.53 -18.45 -15.31
N HIS A 3 21.32 -18.10 -14.28
CA HIS A 3 20.75 -17.68 -12.98
C HIS A 3 20.64 -16.15 -12.88
N ALA A 4 21.58 -15.41 -13.45
CA ALA A 4 21.60 -13.95 -13.39
C ALA A 4 20.37 -13.27 -14.04
N SER A 5 19.88 -13.77 -15.17
CA SER A 5 18.70 -13.20 -15.84
C SER A 5 17.44 -13.34 -14.99
N SER A 6 17.30 -14.44 -14.24
CA SER A 6 16.11 -14.68 -13.42
C SER A 6 16.01 -13.75 -12.22
N LEU A 7 17.14 -13.30 -11.66
CA LEU A 7 17.15 -12.46 -10.46
C LEU A 7 16.94 -10.99 -10.80
N GLU A 8 17.53 -10.51 -11.89
CA GLU A 8 17.25 -9.16 -12.40
C GLU A 8 15.76 -9.00 -12.76
N ASP A 9 15.20 -9.98 -13.45
CA ASP A 9 13.78 -9.99 -13.82
C ASP A 9 12.87 -9.96 -12.58
N GLU A 10 13.23 -10.68 -11.50
CA GLU A 10 12.42 -10.69 -10.29
C GLU A 10 12.51 -9.38 -9.50
N ILE A 11 13.69 -8.75 -9.44
CA ILE A 11 13.84 -7.41 -8.87
C ILE A 11 12.99 -6.41 -9.64
N GLU A 12 12.98 -6.49 -10.98
CA GLU A 12 12.21 -5.59 -11.84
C GLU A 12 10.70 -5.76 -11.64
N LYS A 13 10.20 -7.00 -11.56
CA LYS A 13 8.78 -7.27 -11.26
C LYS A 13 8.32 -6.68 -9.93
N ILE A 14 9.14 -6.80 -8.88
CA ILE A 14 8.80 -6.25 -7.57
C ILE A 14 8.82 -4.73 -7.63
N ASN A 15 9.80 -4.14 -8.32
CA ASN A 15 9.87 -2.70 -8.52
C ASN A 15 8.64 -2.17 -9.26
N ASP A 16 8.21 -2.84 -10.33
CA ASP A 16 7.00 -2.48 -11.10
C ASP A 16 5.73 -2.58 -10.24
N PHE A 17 5.64 -3.61 -9.40
CA PHE A 17 4.55 -3.76 -8.43
C PHE A 17 4.52 -2.58 -7.45
N VAL A 18 5.68 -2.24 -6.86
CA VAL A 18 5.80 -1.12 -5.91
C VAL A 18 5.43 0.22 -6.56
N GLN A 19 5.92 0.50 -7.77
CA GLN A 19 5.58 1.72 -8.50
C GLN A 19 4.10 1.80 -8.85
N THR A 20 3.51 0.66 -9.24
CA THR A 20 2.07 0.58 -9.52
C THR A 20 1.26 0.86 -8.25
N ALA A 21 1.65 0.26 -7.12
CA ALA A 21 1.02 0.49 -5.83
C ALA A 21 1.09 1.97 -5.42
N GLN A 22 2.27 2.59 -5.50
CA GLN A 22 2.45 4.03 -5.22
C GLN A 22 1.56 4.90 -6.10
N ARG A 23 1.46 4.61 -7.40
CA ARG A 23 0.59 5.35 -8.31
C ARG A 23 -0.88 5.23 -7.91
N LEU A 24 -1.34 4.04 -7.52
CA LEU A 24 -2.72 3.82 -7.09
C LEU A 24 -3.03 4.52 -5.76
N ILE A 25 -2.09 4.53 -4.81
CA ILE A 25 -2.22 5.27 -3.55
C ILE A 25 -2.38 6.77 -3.81
N HIS A 26 -1.55 7.34 -4.69
CA HIS A 26 -1.68 8.75 -5.10
C HIS A 26 -3.01 9.07 -5.82
N GLN A 27 -3.69 8.06 -6.36
CA GLN A 27 -5.02 8.17 -6.94
C GLN A 27 -6.14 7.91 -5.92
N ASN A 28 -5.83 7.91 -4.62
CA ASN A 28 -6.74 7.56 -3.52
C ASN A 28 -7.39 6.18 -3.68
N THR A 29 -6.73 5.26 -4.38
CA THR A 29 -7.22 3.89 -4.57
C THR A 29 -6.60 2.99 -3.49
N LEU A 30 -7.41 2.08 -2.93
CA LEU A 30 -6.91 1.06 -2.01
C LEU A 30 -6.12 0.01 -2.79
N VAL A 31 -4.98 -0.40 -2.24
CA VAL A 31 -4.08 -1.37 -2.86
C VAL A 31 -3.89 -2.54 -1.92
N ASP A 32 -4.02 -3.75 -2.44
CA ASP A 32 -3.61 -4.96 -1.74
C ASP A 32 -2.11 -5.20 -1.97
N ILE A 33 -1.32 -5.07 -0.90
CA ILE A 33 0.12 -5.28 -0.90
C ILE A 33 0.53 -6.61 -0.27
N SER A 34 -0.42 -7.50 0.06
CA SER A 34 -0.13 -8.79 0.72
C SER A 34 0.88 -9.64 -0.06
N LEU A 35 0.78 -9.64 -1.39
CA LEU A 35 1.68 -10.35 -2.30
C LEU A 35 3.12 -9.82 -2.28
N LEU A 36 3.36 -8.59 -1.80
CA LEU A 36 4.70 -8.02 -1.73
C LEU A 36 5.59 -8.80 -0.75
N HIS A 37 5.01 -9.34 0.32
CA HIS A 37 5.74 -10.11 1.31
C HIS A 37 6.30 -11.42 0.73
N GLU A 38 5.44 -12.23 0.09
CA GLU A 38 5.87 -13.48 -0.57
C GLU A 38 6.94 -13.22 -1.61
N LYS A 39 6.73 -12.23 -2.49
CA LYS A 39 7.71 -11.90 -3.54
C LYS A 39 9.05 -11.45 -2.99
N THR A 40 9.04 -10.68 -1.91
CA THR A 40 10.28 -10.23 -1.26
C THR A 40 11.00 -11.41 -0.59
N GLN A 41 10.27 -12.36 -0.01
CA GLN A 41 10.85 -13.58 0.56
C GLN A 41 11.49 -14.45 -0.53
N GLU A 42 10.79 -14.69 -1.63
CA GLU A 42 11.31 -15.44 -2.79
C GLU A 42 12.60 -14.79 -3.33
N LEU A 43 12.58 -13.45 -3.49
CA LEU A 43 13.76 -12.69 -3.89
C LEU A 43 14.93 -12.88 -2.90
N CYS A 44 14.67 -12.81 -1.60
CA CYS A 44 15.71 -13.01 -0.58
C CYS A 44 16.33 -14.41 -0.67
N THR A 45 15.51 -15.46 -0.86
CA THR A 45 15.99 -16.83 -1.04
C THR A 45 16.86 -16.95 -2.29
N LEU A 46 16.43 -16.40 -3.42
CA LEU A 46 17.20 -16.41 -4.67
C LEU A 46 18.55 -15.69 -4.53
N ILE A 47 18.60 -14.57 -3.80
CA ILE A 47 19.86 -13.85 -3.53
C ILE A 47 20.81 -14.70 -2.69
N GLN A 48 20.31 -15.43 -1.69
CA GLN A 48 21.13 -16.29 -0.83
C GLN A 48 21.78 -17.45 -1.61
N GLU A 49 21.10 -17.95 -2.65
CA GLU A 49 21.61 -19.01 -3.52
C GLU A 49 22.53 -18.48 -4.63
N THR A 50 22.59 -17.16 -4.83
CA THR A 50 23.35 -16.52 -5.91
C THR A 50 24.84 -16.36 -5.53
N PRO A 51 25.79 -16.68 -6.44
CA PRO A 51 27.20 -16.44 -6.20
C PRO A 51 27.51 -14.98 -5.90
N LEU A 52 28.39 -14.72 -4.92
CA LEU A 52 28.73 -13.37 -4.44
C LEU A 52 29.15 -12.39 -5.56
N LYS A 53 29.80 -12.89 -6.61
CA LYS A 53 30.23 -12.09 -7.77
C LYS A 53 29.05 -11.51 -8.55
N GLU A 54 27.99 -12.30 -8.72
CA GLU A 54 26.75 -11.91 -9.41
C GLU A 54 25.86 -11.07 -8.49
N ALA A 55 25.80 -11.40 -7.19
CA ALA A 55 25.06 -10.61 -6.20
C ALA A 55 25.62 -9.18 -6.07
N LYS A 56 26.94 -8.99 -6.16
CA LYS A 56 27.58 -7.66 -6.09
C LYS A 56 27.14 -6.71 -7.20
N SER A 57 26.92 -7.20 -8.42
CA SER A 57 26.40 -6.35 -9.52
C SER A 57 24.96 -5.91 -9.29
N LEU A 58 24.20 -6.62 -8.45
CA LEU A 58 22.78 -6.36 -8.19
C LEU A 58 22.55 -5.45 -6.97
N LEU A 59 23.56 -5.22 -6.15
CA LEU A 59 23.47 -4.37 -4.96
C LEU A 59 22.81 -3.00 -5.23
N PRO A 60 23.19 -2.23 -6.26
CA PRO A 60 22.56 -0.94 -6.52
C PRO A 60 21.05 -1.07 -6.84
N ARG A 61 20.65 -2.15 -7.52
CA ARG A 61 19.25 -2.41 -7.84
C ARG A 61 18.46 -2.79 -6.60
N LEU A 62 19.03 -3.61 -5.72
CA LEU A 62 18.44 -3.99 -4.44
C LEU A 62 18.27 -2.80 -3.51
N GLU A 63 19.28 -1.94 -3.39
CA GLU A 63 19.19 -0.71 -2.61
C GLU A 63 18.06 0.21 -3.10
N ASN A 64 17.92 0.34 -4.43
CA ASN A 64 16.83 1.12 -5.02
C ASN A 64 15.46 0.48 -4.77
N LEU A 65 15.37 -0.84 -4.82
CA LEU A 65 14.14 -1.57 -4.49
C LEU A 65 13.74 -1.32 -3.03
N PHE A 66 14.67 -1.46 -2.08
CA PHE A 66 14.38 -1.20 -0.66
C PHE A 66 13.93 0.23 -0.41
N LYS A 67 14.61 1.23 -0.98
CA LYS A 67 14.17 2.64 -0.89
C LYS A 67 12.77 2.85 -1.45
N SER A 68 12.41 2.12 -2.50
CA SER A 68 11.07 2.20 -3.11
C SER A 68 10.01 1.59 -2.19
N ILE A 69 10.33 0.48 -1.52
CA ILE A 69 9.46 -0.16 -0.52
C ILE A 69 9.28 0.75 0.72
N GLU A 70 10.36 1.34 1.24
CA GLU A 70 10.31 2.31 2.35
C GLU A 70 9.43 3.52 2.00
N ARG A 71 9.53 4.00 0.76
CA ARG A 71 8.67 5.09 0.28
C ARG A 71 7.21 4.67 0.21
N LEU A 72 6.93 3.46 -0.29
CA LEU A 72 5.57 2.90 -0.32
C LEU A 72 4.98 2.78 1.10
N GLU A 73 5.77 2.36 2.09
CA GLU A 73 5.35 2.34 3.49
C GLU A 73 4.96 3.73 3.99
N MET A 74 5.77 4.75 3.68
CA MET A 74 5.47 6.13 4.05
C MET A 74 4.16 6.63 3.41
N ASP A 75 3.95 6.33 2.12
CA ASP A 75 2.74 6.71 1.40
C ASP A 75 1.49 6.03 1.98
N LEU A 76 1.58 4.75 2.35
CA LEU A 76 0.51 4.00 3.01
C LEU A 76 0.17 4.56 4.39
N ASN A 77 1.17 4.91 5.19
CA ASN A 77 0.96 5.52 6.51
C ASN A 77 0.24 6.86 6.38
N MET A 78 0.64 7.71 5.42
CA MET A 78 -0.05 8.98 5.16
C MET A 78 -1.51 8.77 4.73
N GLN A 79 -1.78 7.79 3.87
CA GLN A 79 -3.13 7.46 3.43
C GLN A 79 -3.98 6.96 4.62
N HIS A 80 -3.43 6.09 5.45
CA HIS A 80 -4.10 5.59 6.65
C HIS A 80 -4.43 6.72 7.63
N ASP A 81 -3.49 7.63 7.89
CA ASP A 81 -3.70 8.77 8.78
C ASP A 81 -4.80 9.71 8.25
N ALA A 82 -4.80 10.00 6.95
CA ALA A 82 -5.83 10.81 6.32
C ALA A 82 -7.23 10.16 6.42
N ILE A 83 -7.32 8.84 6.20
CA ILE A 83 -8.58 8.10 6.34
C ILE A 83 -9.02 8.06 7.81
N SER A 84 -8.08 7.83 8.75
CA SER A 84 -8.36 7.80 10.19
C SER A 84 -8.88 9.14 10.70
N GLU A 85 -8.30 10.25 10.23
CA GLU A 85 -8.75 11.60 10.56
C GLU A 85 -10.15 11.87 10.01
N HIS A 86 -10.44 11.46 8.77
CA HIS A 86 -11.78 11.62 8.19
C HIS A 86 -12.85 10.83 8.97
N ILE A 87 -12.53 9.62 9.42
CA ILE A 87 -13.44 8.82 10.26
C ILE A 87 -13.65 9.48 11.63
N LYS A 88 -12.59 10.00 12.25
CA LYS A 88 -12.66 10.68 13.57
C LYS A 88 -13.35 12.04 13.54
N THR A 89 -13.31 12.74 12.42
CA THR A 89 -13.97 14.05 12.21
C THR A 89 -15.39 13.94 11.67
N SER A 90 -15.80 12.74 11.24
CA SER A 90 -17.18 12.41 10.87
C SER A 90 -17.98 11.61 11.93
N PRO A 91 -17.96 11.94 13.23
CA PRO A 91 -18.96 11.44 14.17
C PRO A 91 -20.19 12.34 14.08
N GLY A 92 -21.17 11.90 13.29
CA GLY A 92 -22.54 12.41 13.41
C GLY A 92 -22.92 13.54 12.46
N GLN A 93 -23.01 13.25 11.15
CA GLN A 93 -24.15 13.77 10.40
C GLN A 93 -25.42 13.09 10.93
N ALA A 94 -25.93 13.58 12.06
CA ALA A 94 -27.32 13.38 12.42
C ALA A 94 -28.13 13.90 11.23
N ASN A 95 -28.73 12.97 10.49
CA ASN A 95 -29.57 13.29 9.35
C ASN A 95 -30.73 14.17 9.87
N PRO A 96 -30.86 15.45 9.46
CA PRO A 96 -31.86 16.36 10.01
C PRO A 96 -33.31 15.94 9.67
N LEU A 97 -33.50 14.89 8.86
CA LEU A 97 -34.81 14.32 8.58
C LEU A 97 -35.48 13.61 9.77
N PHE A 98 -34.76 13.25 10.84
CA PHE A 98 -35.37 12.60 12.02
C PHE A 98 -35.89 13.59 13.08
N ALA A 99 -35.71 14.90 12.88
CA ALA A 99 -36.16 15.92 13.83
C ALA A 99 -37.58 16.46 13.55
N GLN A 100 -38.31 15.90 12.56
CA GLN A 100 -39.55 16.48 12.06
C GLN A 100 -40.85 15.75 12.47
N GLU A 101 -40.79 14.69 13.29
CA GLU A 101 -41.98 13.90 13.69
C GLU A 101 -42.40 14.07 15.16
N VAL A 102 -42.14 15.21 15.80
CA VAL A 102 -42.70 15.55 17.12
C VAL A 102 -43.25 16.97 17.16
N ALA A 103 -44.15 17.28 16.22
CA ALA A 103 -44.96 18.49 16.29
C ALA A 103 -46.27 18.32 15.52
N HIS A 104 -47.14 17.39 15.94
CA HIS A 104 -48.57 17.56 15.73
C HIS A 104 -49.37 16.62 16.64
N ASP A 105 -50.49 17.16 17.10
CA ASP A 105 -51.58 16.58 17.88
C ASP A 105 -51.34 16.40 19.38
N ASP A 106 -51.64 17.47 20.13
CA ASP A 106 -52.57 17.40 21.26
C ASP A 106 -53.12 18.81 21.54
N ASP A 107 -53.97 19.29 20.63
CA ASP A 107 -54.97 20.33 20.91
C ASP A 107 -56.31 19.78 20.39
N GLU A 108 -57.14 19.19 21.25
CA GLU A 108 -58.59 19.14 21.06
C GLU A 108 -59.32 18.84 22.40
N ASP A 109 -59.96 19.90 22.92
CA ASP A 109 -61.11 20.03 23.85
C ASP A 109 -61.07 19.54 25.32
#